data_AF-A0A353RA50-F1
#
_entry.id   AF-A0A353RA50-F1
#
_cell.length_a   1.000
_cell.length_b   1.000
_cell.length_c   1.000
_cell.angle_alpha   90.00
_cell.angle_beta   90.00
_cell.angle_gamma   90.00
#
_symmetry.space_group_name_H-M   'P 1'
#
loop_
_entity.id
_entity.type
_entity.pdbx_description
1 polymer ?
#
loop_
_entity_poly.entity_id
_entity_poly.type
_entity_poly.pdbx_seq_one_letter_code
_entity_poly.pdbx_strand_id
1 'polypeptide(L)'
;QTSLLKAAAQTGRTINVKKGQFLAPEQMQFVVEKLLQFGATMDKIILTERGTQFGYTDLIFDVRSIPKMKSLKVPVVLDVTHSLQSPNQTCGVTGGDPSMISSLAAAGVACGIDGIFVETHPRPHDALSDGSNMLPLDKMESLIRRIIAFREAYVKFEKEIQQPT
;
A
#
# COMPACT_ATOMS: atom_id res chain seq x y z
N GLN A 1 12.19 9.27 -10.76
CA GLN A 1 12.15 8.99 -12.21
C GLN A 1 11.09 9.86 -12.89
N THR A 2 11.41 11.12 -13.22
CA THR A 2 10.44 12.08 -13.77
C THR A 2 9.92 11.67 -15.16
N SER A 3 10.78 11.12 -16.02
CA SER A 3 10.41 10.64 -17.36
C SER A 3 9.36 9.52 -17.31
N LEU A 4 9.47 8.59 -16.36
CA LEU A 4 8.50 7.51 -16.18
C LEU A 4 7.12 8.04 -15.74
N LEU A 5 7.09 8.99 -14.80
CA LEU A 5 5.85 9.63 -14.37
C LEU A 5 5.17 10.37 -15.53
N LYS A 6 5.94 11.06 -16.37
CA LYS A 6 5.43 11.72 -17.58
C LYS A 6 4.83 10.72 -18.56
N ALA A 7 5.57 9.66 -18.87
CA ALA A 7 5.10 8.62 -19.78
C ALA A 7 3.80 7.97 -19.28
N ALA A 8 3.71 7.67 -17.97
CA ALA A 8 2.51 7.11 -17.35
C ALA A 8 1.31 8.08 -17.43
N ALA A 9 1.50 9.36 -17.07
CA ALA A 9 0.45 10.39 -17.13
C ALA A 9 -0.14 10.55 -18.53
N GLN A 10 0.72 10.52 -19.55
CA GLN A 10 0.31 10.68 -20.96
C GLN A 10 -0.50 9.50 -21.50
N THR A 11 -0.60 8.37 -20.78
CA THR A 11 -1.45 7.25 -21.20
C THR A 11 -2.95 7.50 -20.96
N GLY A 12 -3.30 8.47 -20.11
CA GLY A 12 -4.68 8.70 -19.66
C GLY A 12 -5.26 7.58 -18.77
N ARG A 13 -4.43 6.61 -18.35
CA ARG A 13 -4.84 5.51 -17.46
C ARG A 13 -4.70 5.90 -15.99
N THR A 14 -5.33 5.12 -15.12
CA THR A 14 -5.10 5.24 -13.66
C THR A 14 -3.68 4.81 -13.32
N ILE A 15 -3.02 5.60 -12.48
CA ILE A 15 -1.62 5.44 -12.09
C ILE A 15 -1.56 5.18 -10.60
N ASN A 16 -1.03 4.03 -10.22
CA ASN A 16 -0.73 3.71 -8.84
C ASN A 16 0.77 3.90 -8.57
N VAL A 17 1.13 4.86 -7.72
CA VAL A 17 2.52 5.10 -7.34
C VAL A 17 2.82 4.49 -5.97
N LYS A 18 3.73 3.52 -5.96
CA LYS A 18 4.32 2.98 -4.73
C LYS A 18 5.22 4.04 -4.10
N LYS A 19 4.96 4.42 -2.85
CA LYS A 19 5.85 5.31 -2.09
C LYS A 19 7.23 4.66 -1.96
N GLY A 20 8.28 5.43 -2.27
CA GLY A 20 9.66 4.96 -2.06
C GLY A 20 9.93 4.68 -0.58
N GLN A 21 10.68 3.63 -0.28
CA GLN A 21 11.01 3.24 1.11
C GLN A 21 11.81 4.31 1.86
N PHE A 22 12.45 5.22 1.13
CA PHE A 22 13.23 6.35 1.65
C PHE A 22 12.43 7.67 1.71
N LEU A 23 11.20 7.69 1.19
CA LEU A 23 10.38 8.90 1.13
C LEU A 23 9.49 9.05 2.37
N ALA A 24 9.50 10.25 2.94
CA ALA A 24 8.46 10.68 3.87
C ALA A 24 7.12 10.83 3.12
N PRO A 25 5.99 10.52 3.77
CA PRO A 25 4.67 10.52 3.12
C PRO A 25 4.24 11.87 2.55
N GLU A 26 4.61 12.98 3.18
CA GLU A 26 4.31 14.35 2.71
C GLU A 26 4.99 14.65 1.37
N GLN A 27 6.12 14.02 1.10
CA GLN A 27 6.88 14.21 -0.15
C GLN A 27 6.18 13.60 -1.36
N MET A 28 5.14 12.77 -1.14
CA MET A 28 4.29 12.28 -2.21
C MET A 28 3.49 13.40 -2.90
N GLN A 29 3.37 14.59 -2.29
CA GLN A 29 2.77 15.76 -2.94
C GLN A 29 3.47 16.10 -4.27
N PHE A 30 4.81 16.02 -4.30
CA PHE A 30 5.59 16.33 -5.51
C PHE A 30 5.41 15.28 -6.61
N VAL A 31 5.04 14.04 -6.25
CA VAL A 31 4.69 13.00 -7.20
C VAL A 31 3.33 13.30 -7.83
N VAL A 32 2.34 13.64 -6.99
CA VAL A 32 0.99 14.02 -7.44
C VAL A 32 1.06 15.23 -8.35
N GLU A 33 1.75 16.31 -7.94
CA GLU A 33 1.94 17.53 -8.73
C GLU A 33 2.54 17.25 -10.10
N LYS A 34 3.57 16.40 -10.18
CA LYS A 34 4.17 16.02 -11.47
C LYS A 34 3.20 15.27 -12.36
N LEU A 35 2.44 14.32 -11.81
CA LEU A 35 1.44 13.59 -12.60
C LEU A 35 0.39 14.54 -13.17
N LEU A 36 -0.10 15.50 -12.37
CA LEU A 36 -1.03 16.53 -12.82
C LEU A 36 -0.43 17.43 -13.89
N GLN A 37 0.80 17.91 -13.70
CA GLN A 37 1.54 18.70 -14.69
C GLN A 37 1.71 17.97 -16.04
N PHE A 38 1.80 16.64 -16.01
CA PHE A 38 1.93 15.81 -17.21
C PHE A 38 0.59 15.34 -17.80
N GLY A 39 -0.53 15.82 -17.26
CA GLY A 39 -1.87 15.62 -17.84
C GLY A 39 -2.71 14.52 -17.18
N ALA A 40 -2.27 13.93 -16.08
CA ALA A 40 -3.14 13.08 -15.27
C ALA A 40 -4.21 13.92 -14.53
N THR A 41 -5.33 13.31 -14.17
CA THR A 41 -6.37 13.93 -13.35
C THR A 41 -6.36 13.33 -11.94
N MET A 42 -6.88 14.07 -10.96
CA MET A 42 -6.86 13.65 -9.54
C MET A 42 -7.51 12.28 -9.31
N ASP A 43 -8.61 11.98 -10.01
CA ASP A 43 -9.33 10.70 -9.93
C ASP A 43 -8.56 9.51 -10.55
N LYS A 44 -7.48 9.78 -11.26
CA LYS A 44 -6.60 8.78 -11.90
C LYS A 44 -5.32 8.53 -11.12
N ILE A 45 -5.13 9.13 -9.95
CA ILE A 45 -3.90 8.95 -9.16
C ILE A 45 -4.23 8.16 -7.90
N ILE A 46 -3.48 7.09 -7.65
CA ILE A 46 -3.50 6.30 -6.41
C ILE A 46 -2.10 6.33 -5.80
N LEU A 47 -2.00 6.51 -4.49
CA LEU A 47 -0.74 6.37 -3.76
C LEU A 47 -0.77 5.06 -2.98
N THR A 48 0.32 4.30 -3.00
CA THR A 48 0.42 3.06 -2.21
C THR A 48 1.54 3.16 -1.18
N GLU A 49 1.17 3.00 0.09
CA GLU A 49 2.12 2.71 1.18
C GLU A 49 2.65 1.29 1.02
N ARG A 50 3.96 1.11 1.17
CA ARG A 50 4.63 -0.20 1.07
C ARG A 50 5.72 -0.40 2.12
N GLY A 51 5.72 0.37 3.20
CA GLY A 51 6.75 0.38 4.23
C GLY A 51 7.85 1.40 3.94
N THR A 52 8.51 1.82 5.03
CA THR A 52 9.64 2.75 5.05
C THR A 52 10.85 2.00 5.61
N GLN A 53 12.03 2.27 5.08
CA GLN A 53 13.26 1.62 5.52
C GLN A 53 13.51 1.84 7.01
N PHE A 54 13.72 0.74 7.75
CA PHE A 54 14.00 0.75 9.17
C PHE A 54 15.28 -0.04 9.44
N GLY A 55 16.38 0.69 9.62
CA GLY A 55 17.71 0.08 9.66
C GLY A 55 18.13 -0.47 8.30
N TYR A 56 18.86 -1.59 8.31
CA TYR A 56 19.51 -2.11 7.10
C TYR A 56 18.68 -3.17 6.35
N THR A 57 17.92 -3.99 7.08
CA THR A 57 17.29 -5.21 6.55
C THR A 57 15.80 -5.29 6.80
N ASP A 58 15.17 -4.21 7.26
CA ASP A 58 13.76 -4.22 7.66
C ASP A 58 13.00 -3.00 7.14
N LEU A 59 11.68 -3.14 7.15
CA LEU A 59 10.72 -2.11 6.77
C LEU A 59 9.67 -1.98 7.86
N ILE A 60 9.29 -0.73 8.14
CA ILE A 60 8.19 -0.44 9.06
C ILE A 60 7.05 0.27 8.34
N PHE A 61 5.82 -0.15 8.64
CA PHE A 61 4.64 0.62 8.30
C PHE A 61 4.41 1.72 9.33
N ASP A 62 4.69 2.97 8.96
CA ASP A 62 4.28 4.13 9.75
C ASP A 62 2.80 4.43 9.48
N VAL A 63 1.92 4.03 10.41
CA VAL A 63 0.46 4.26 10.32
C VAL A 63 0.07 5.72 10.07
N ARG A 64 0.92 6.68 10.46
CA ARG A 64 0.69 8.12 10.25
C ARG A 64 0.81 8.50 8.77
N SER A 65 1.41 7.66 7.93
CA SER A 65 1.55 7.93 6.50
C SER A 65 0.20 7.96 5.78
N ILE A 66 -0.77 7.18 6.25
CA ILE A 66 -2.10 7.09 5.64
C ILE A 66 -2.83 8.44 5.68
N PRO A 67 -3.11 9.05 6.85
CA PRO A 67 -3.80 10.34 6.88
C PRO A 67 -3.02 11.45 6.18
N LYS A 68 -1.67 11.43 6.25
CA LYS A 68 -0.81 12.39 5.56
C LYS A 68 -0.96 12.30 4.04
N MET A 69 -0.89 11.10 3.45
CA MET A 69 -1.11 10.94 2.02
C MET A 69 -2.57 11.20 1.61
N LYS A 70 -3.55 10.83 2.44
CA LYS A 70 -4.97 11.13 2.17
C LYS A 70 -5.27 12.62 2.14
N SER A 71 -4.53 13.45 2.87
CA SER A 71 -4.65 14.92 2.80
C SER A 71 -4.37 15.48 1.40
N LEU A 72 -3.67 14.72 0.55
CA LEU A 72 -3.43 15.06 -0.86
C LEU A 72 -4.65 14.80 -1.76
N LYS A 73 -5.79 14.37 -1.20
CA LYS A 73 -7.07 14.17 -1.89
C LYS A 73 -7.03 13.14 -3.02
N VAL A 74 -6.19 12.12 -2.86
CA VAL A 74 -6.09 10.95 -3.74
C VAL A 74 -6.30 9.67 -2.93
N PRO A 75 -6.85 8.58 -3.51
CA PRO A 75 -6.94 7.30 -2.84
C PRO A 75 -5.59 6.78 -2.36
N VAL A 76 -5.56 6.24 -1.14
CA VAL A 76 -4.38 5.63 -0.54
C VAL A 76 -4.59 4.13 -0.32
N VAL A 77 -3.73 3.32 -0.92
CA VAL A 77 -3.70 1.87 -0.80
C VAL A 77 -2.57 1.43 0.13
N LEU A 78 -2.74 0.32 0.84
CA LEU A 78 -1.66 -0.33 1.59
C LEU A 78 -1.24 -1.64 0.91
N ASP A 79 0.04 -1.72 0.52
CA ASP A 79 0.67 -2.96 0.07
C ASP A 79 1.07 -3.80 1.27
N VAL A 80 0.22 -4.77 1.61
CA VAL A 80 0.40 -5.59 2.81
C VAL A 80 1.44 -6.68 2.63
N THR A 81 1.79 -7.03 1.39
CA THR A 81 2.85 -7.99 1.06
C THR A 81 4.24 -7.35 1.16
N HIS A 82 4.46 -6.23 0.47
CA HIS A 82 5.79 -5.62 0.37
C HIS A 82 6.17 -4.76 1.58
N SER A 83 5.20 -4.38 2.41
CA SER A 83 5.46 -3.73 3.70
C SER A 83 6.08 -4.67 4.74
N LEU A 84 5.97 -5.99 4.53
CA LEU A 84 6.51 -7.03 5.40
C LEU A 84 7.78 -7.66 4.83
N GLN A 85 8.35 -7.05 3.79
CA GLN A 85 9.61 -7.50 3.21
C GLN A 85 10.78 -7.16 4.14
N SER A 86 11.72 -8.09 4.19
CA SER A 86 13.04 -7.90 4.81
C SER A 86 14.09 -7.77 3.71
N PRO A 87 14.39 -6.54 3.24
CA PRO A 87 15.35 -6.31 2.15
C PRO A 87 16.80 -6.62 2.55
N ASN A 88 17.73 -6.55 1.59
CA ASN A 88 19.19 -6.60 1.79
C ASN A 88 19.68 -7.86 2.53
N GLN A 89 19.07 -9.02 2.28
CA GLN A 89 19.51 -10.28 2.86
C GLN A 89 20.81 -10.77 2.23
N THR A 90 21.61 -11.52 3.00
CA THR A 90 22.92 -12.05 2.57
C THR A 90 22.82 -13.04 1.41
N CYS A 91 21.67 -13.69 1.23
CA CYS A 91 21.41 -14.62 0.13
C CYS A 91 21.01 -13.93 -1.18
N GLY A 92 20.89 -12.59 -1.21
CA GLY A 92 20.51 -11.82 -2.40
C GLY A 92 19.02 -11.89 -2.77
N VAL A 93 18.21 -12.63 -1.99
CA VAL A 93 16.76 -12.74 -2.16
C VAL A 93 16.06 -12.06 -0.98
N THR A 94 15.09 -11.20 -1.26
CA THR A 94 14.30 -10.53 -0.22
C THR A 94 13.48 -11.55 0.58
N GLY A 95 13.60 -11.54 1.91
CA GLY A 95 12.73 -12.31 2.80
C GLY A 95 11.44 -11.55 3.13
N GLY A 96 10.63 -12.10 4.02
CA GLY A 96 9.54 -11.38 4.67
C GLY A 96 8.64 -12.27 5.51
N ASP A 97 7.56 -11.69 6.03
CA ASP A 97 6.66 -12.36 6.97
C ASP A 97 5.20 -12.37 6.48
N PRO A 98 4.80 -13.34 5.65
CA PRO A 98 3.43 -13.43 5.13
C PRO A 98 2.41 -13.76 6.23
N SER A 99 2.84 -14.24 7.40
CA SER A 99 1.93 -14.52 8.53
C SER A 99 1.33 -13.24 9.10
N MET A 100 2.02 -12.10 8.93
CA MET A 100 1.61 -10.80 9.44
C MET A 100 0.71 -10.00 8.48
N ILE A 101 0.48 -10.49 7.25
CA ILE A 101 -0.36 -9.82 6.22
C ILE A 101 -1.74 -9.47 6.77
N SER A 102 -2.39 -10.42 7.46
CA SER A 102 -3.73 -10.20 8.01
C SER A 102 -3.77 -9.14 9.11
N SER A 103 -2.72 -9.06 9.94
CA SER A 103 -2.61 -8.08 11.01
C SER A 103 -2.36 -6.69 10.42
N LEU A 104 -1.44 -6.60 9.46
CA LEU A 104 -1.09 -5.36 8.80
C LEU A 104 -2.27 -4.78 8.00
N ALA A 105 -3.03 -5.63 7.30
CA ALA A 105 -4.23 -5.22 6.59
C ALA A 105 -5.28 -4.62 7.55
N ALA A 106 -5.52 -5.27 8.70
CA ALA A 106 -6.46 -4.76 9.70
C ALA A 106 -6.01 -3.41 10.27
N ALA A 107 -4.72 -3.25 10.57
CA ALA A 107 -4.15 -1.97 11.00
C ALA A 107 -4.37 -0.87 9.95
N GLY A 108 -4.09 -1.16 8.67
CA GLY A 108 -4.33 -0.22 7.58
C GLY A 108 -5.80 0.20 7.47
N VAL A 109 -6.74 -0.75 7.58
CA VAL A 109 -8.18 -0.44 7.59
C VAL A 109 -8.54 0.50 8.74
N ALA A 110 -8.03 0.26 9.94
CA ALA A 110 -8.26 1.14 11.09
C ALA A 110 -7.67 2.55 10.89
N CYS A 111 -6.61 2.69 10.09
CA CYS A 111 -6.05 3.98 9.69
C CYS A 111 -6.80 4.65 8.52
N GLY A 112 -7.83 4.01 7.96
CA GLY A 112 -8.68 4.59 6.94
C GLY A 112 -8.14 4.47 5.51
N ILE A 113 -7.35 3.45 5.18
CA ILE A 113 -6.94 3.17 3.78
C ILE A 113 -8.15 3.05 2.83
N ASP A 114 -7.95 3.33 1.56
CA ASP A 114 -8.99 3.22 0.51
C ASP A 114 -8.95 1.86 -0.21
N GLY A 115 -7.87 1.09 -0.04
CA GLY A 115 -7.75 -0.26 -0.54
C GLY A 115 -6.51 -0.98 -0.04
N ILE A 116 -6.41 -2.27 -0.37
CA ILE A 116 -5.23 -3.08 -0.12
C ILE A 116 -4.64 -3.59 -1.43
N PHE A 117 -3.32 -3.76 -1.45
CA PHE A 117 -2.60 -4.50 -2.47
C PHE A 117 -1.98 -5.73 -1.80
N VAL A 118 -2.17 -6.91 -2.40
CA VAL A 118 -1.69 -8.19 -1.87
C VAL A 118 -1.28 -9.07 -3.05
N GLU A 119 -0.08 -9.64 -2.97
CA GLU A 119 0.34 -10.70 -3.89
C GLU A 119 0.04 -12.08 -3.32
N THR A 120 -0.25 -13.01 -4.22
CA THR A 120 -0.63 -14.37 -3.85
C THR A 120 -0.17 -15.37 -4.90
N HIS A 121 0.03 -16.61 -4.48
CA HIS A 121 0.36 -17.71 -5.37
C HIS A 121 -0.25 -19.02 -4.85
N PRO A 122 -0.68 -19.95 -5.73
CA PRO A 122 -1.15 -21.27 -5.29
C PRO A 122 -0.09 -22.04 -4.51
N ARG A 123 1.19 -21.85 -4.85
CA ARG A 123 2.35 -22.48 -4.21
C ARG A 123 3.48 -21.47 -4.06
N PRO A 124 3.52 -20.62 -3.02
CA PRO A 124 4.47 -19.50 -2.96
C PRO A 124 5.95 -19.88 -3.13
N HIS A 125 6.36 -21.09 -2.75
CA HIS A 125 7.72 -21.59 -2.98
C HIS A 125 8.10 -21.77 -4.47
N ASP A 126 7.12 -21.93 -5.36
CA ASP A 126 7.32 -22.04 -6.81
C ASP A 126 7.30 -20.67 -7.50
N ALA A 127 7.04 -19.58 -6.77
CA ALA A 127 6.96 -18.25 -7.36
C ALA A 127 8.33 -17.80 -7.88
N LEU A 128 8.35 -17.23 -9.09
CA LEU A 128 9.59 -16.77 -9.74
C LEU A 128 10.21 -15.52 -9.08
N SER A 129 9.42 -14.80 -8.28
CA SER A 129 9.84 -13.65 -7.47
C SER A 129 8.98 -13.59 -6.22
N ASP A 130 9.55 -13.05 -5.13
CA ASP A 130 8.83 -12.67 -3.91
C ASP A 130 7.99 -13.76 -3.23
N GLY A 131 8.24 -15.04 -3.53
CA GLY A 131 7.48 -16.17 -2.97
C GLY A 131 7.49 -16.22 -1.44
N SER A 132 8.56 -15.76 -0.80
CA SER A 132 8.68 -15.61 0.66
C SER A 132 7.69 -14.60 1.25
N ASN A 133 7.18 -13.66 0.46
CA ASN A 133 6.28 -12.57 0.88
C ASN A 133 4.82 -12.82 0.54
N MET A 134 4.55 -13.74 -0.40
CA MET A 134 3.20 -13.93 -0.94
C MET A 134 2.28 -14.65 0.04
N LEU A 135 1.02 -14.22 0.07
CA LEU A 135 -0.03 -14.96 0.75
C LEU A 135 -0.35 -16.24 -0.05
N PRO A 136 -0.43 -17.44 0.57
CA PRO A 136 -1.01 -18.60 -0.09
C PRO A 136 -2.42 -18.33 -0.61
N LEU A 137 -2.72 -18.72 -1.85
CA LEU A 137 -3.98 -18.37 -2.54
C LEU A 137 -5.24 -18.87 -1.80
N ASP A 138 -5.15 -20.04 -1.19
CA ASP A 138 -6.21 -20.62 -0.37
C ASP A 138 -6.56 -19.78 0.88
N LYS A 139 -5.66 -18.90 1.34
CA LYS A 139 -5.91 -17.97 2.45
C LYS A 139 -6.53 -16.64 2.02
N MET A 140 -6.62 -16.36 0.71
CA MET A 140 -7.10 -15.07 0.20
C MET A 140 -8.55 -14.78 0.62
N GLU A 141 -9.44 -15.75 0.52
CA GLU A 141 -10.84 -15.58 0.91
C GLU A 141 -10.98 -15.20 2.39
N SER A 142 -10.26 -15.90 3.26
CA SER A 142 -10.25 -15.62 4.70
C SER A 142 -9.74 -14.21 4.99
N LEU A 143 -8.69 -13.77 4.29
CA LEU A 143 -8.17 -12.40 4.42
C LEU A 143 -9.23 -11.37 4.01
N ILE A 144 -9.84 -11.54 2.85
CA ILE A 144 -10.84 -10.60 2.31
C ILE A 144 -12.04 -10.48 3.26
N ARG A 145 -12.59 -11.62 3.72
CA ARG A 145 -13.73 -11.63 4.67
C ARG A 145 -13.40 -10.86 5.93
N ARG A 146 -12.21 -11.06 6.49
CA ARG A 146 -11.75 -10.35 7.67
C ARG A 146 -11.64 -8.84 7.41
N ILE A 147 -10.99 -8.44 6.32
CA ILE A 147 -10.81 -7.02 5.96
C ILE A 147 -12.15 -6.32 5.76
N ILE A 148 -13.10 -6.96 5.08
CA ILE A 148 -14.46 -6.42 4.90
C ILE A 148 -15.12 -6.17 6.25
N ALA A 149 -15.06 -7.13 7.19
CA ALA A 149 -15.63 -6.94 8.53
C ALA A 149 -15.00 -5.75 9.29
N PHE A 150 -13.67 -5.61 9.24
CA PHE A 150 -13.00 -4.43 9.81
C PHE A 150 -13.42 -3.13 9.12
N ARG A 151 -13.58 -3.16 7.79
CA ARG A 151 -13.95 -1.98 7.01
C ARG A 151 -15.38 -1.54 7.29
N GLU A 152 -16.31 -2.47 7.43
CA GLU A 152 -17.70 -2.18 7.80
C GLU A 152 -17.76 -1.51 9.17
N ALA A 153 -17.02 -2.03 10.16
CA ALA A 153 -16.93 -1.43 11.48
C ALA A 153 -16.33 -0.01 11.43
N TYR A 154 -15.24 0.18 10.68
CA TYR A 154 -14.61 1.49 10.47
C TYR A 154 -15.58 2.50 9.83
N VAL A 155 -16.26 2.13 8.74
CA VAL A 155 -17.20 3.01 8.03
C VAL A 155 -18.40 3.37 8.91
N LYS A 156 -18.90 2.42 9.71
CA LYS A 156 -19.98 2.69 10.66
C LYS A 156 -19.54 3.75 11.68
N PHE A 157 -18.36 3.58 12.28
CA PHE A 157 -17.82 4.49 13.26
C PHE A 157 -17.57 5.91 12.71
N GLU A 158 -16.99 6.03 11.51
CA GLU A 158 -16.78 7.34 10.86
C GLU A 158 -18.10 8.10 10.63
N LYS A 159 -19.17 7.40 10.26
CA LYS A 159 -20.50 8.00 10.10
C LYS A 159 -21.07 8.50 11.42
N GLU A 160 -20.86 7.77 12.51
CA GLU A 160 -21.36 8.13 13.85
C GLU A 160 -20.65 9.38 14.39
N ILE A 161 -19.33 9.51 14.18
CA ILE A 161 -18.58 10.71 14.59
C ILE A 161 -18.93 11.94 13.75
N GLN A 162 -19.19 11.76 12.46
CA GLN A 162 -19.50 12.86 11.54
C GLN A 162 -20.95 13.37 11.66
N GLN A 163 -21.81 12.72 12.46
CA GLN A 163 -23.12 13.29 12.79
C GLN A 163 -22.94 14.40 13.82
N PRO A 164 -23.36 15.65 13.52
CA PRO A 164 -23.29 16.72 14.50
C PRO A 164 -24.20 16.37 15.69
N THR A 165 -23.64 16.44 16.90
CA THR A 165 -24.40 16.50 18.16
C THR A 165 -25.33 17.70 18.20
#